data_AF-A0A662E2H4-F1
#
_entry.id   AF-A0A662E2H4-F1
#
_cell.length_a   1.000
_cell.length_b   1.000
_cell.length_c   1.000
_cell.angle_alpha   90.00
_cell.angle_beta   90.00
_cell.angle_gamma   90.00
#
_symmetry.space_group_name_H-M   'P 1'
#
loop_
_entity.id
_entity.type
_entity.pdbx_description
1 polymer ?
#
loop_
_entity_poly.entity_id
_entity_poly.type
_entity_poly.pdbx_seq_one_letter_code
_entity_poly.pdbx_strand_id
1 'polypeptide(L)'
;MPEKLVRCDNTDCHGSAPHEKALLNTHAERVYCTSCHIPSFAKEDATNMTRDWSAGYWDEAKGKFTYTGTFESDVTPVFQWWNGEQVTMQLSGEPVKTNAAGEVMVSVPVGSKDDPASKIFAFKLYKAVMPVLKDKKWLLPIQTGDFYKDGDMEESIRIATERYYGIKDAEFEWMPTIHYMGLFHEVTPAYSALRCLDCHGSDTRLDWGGLGYAVDPLALILQPSH
;
A
#
# COMPACT_ATOMS: atom_id res chain seq x y z
N MET A 1 21.97 1.42 -15.00
CA MET A 1 20.89 0.69 -14.29
C MET A 1 21.19 -0.79 -14.47
N PRO A 2 21.08 -1.66 -13.46
CA PRO A 2 21.29 -3.09 -13.71
C PRO A 2 20.25 -3.55 -14.74
N GLU A 3 20.73 -4.16 -15.82
CA GLU A 3 19.93 -4.50 -17.02
C GLU A 3 18.88 -5.60 -16.79
N LYS A 4 18.85 -6.21 -15.59
CA LYS A 4 17.90 -7.29 -15.27
C LYS A 4 17.25 -7.06 -13.90
N LEU A 5 15.93 -6.90 -13.90
CA LEU A 5 15.12 -6.84 -12.69
C LEU A 5 15.16 -8.22 -12.01
N VAL A 6 15.61 -8.28 -10.75
CA VAL A 6 15.58 -9.51 -9.96
C VAL A 6 14.14 -9.77 -9.51
N ARG A 7 13.59 -10.92 -9.89
CA ARG A 7 12.24 -11.37 -9.53
C ARG A 7 12.27 -12.81 -9.07
N CYS A 8 11.30 -13.19 -8.23
CA CYS A 8 11.18 -14.56 -7.74
C CYS A 8 10.95 -15.55 -8.88
N ASP A 9 10.19 -15.16 -9.91
CA ASP A 9 9.80 -16.02 -11.03
C ASP A 9 10.84 -16.08 -12.17
N ASN A 10 12.00 -15.45 -12.00
CA ASN A 10 13.10 -15.57 -12.95
C ASN A 10 13.75 -16.96 -12.85
N THR A 11 14.04 -17.58 -14.00
CA THR A 11 14.73 -18.87 -14.12
C THR A 11 16.15 -18.86 -13.54
N ASP A 12 16.76 -17.68 -13.40
CA ASP A 12 18.08 -17.55 -12.75
C ASP A 12 18.03 -17.88 -11.25
N CYS A 13 16.84 -17.92 -10.63
CA CYS A 13 16.67 -18.19 -9.20
C CYS A 13 15.68 -19.32 -8.92
N HIS A 14 14.39 -19.16 -9.24
CA HIS A 14 13.35 -20.16 -8.94
C HIS A 14 12.48 -20.56 -10.15
N GLY A 15 12.36 -19.70 -11.16
CA GLY A 15 11.47 -19.90 -12.30
C GLY A 15 9.99 -19.74 -11.96
N SER A 16 9.13 -19.92 -12.97
CA SER A 16 7.68 -19.70 -12.85
C SER A 16 6.91 -20.85 -12.20
N ALA A 17 7.50 -22.05 -12.11
CA ALA A 17 6.87 -23.26 -11.59
C ALA A 17 7.76 -24.01 -10.57
N PRO A 18 8.12 -23.39 -9.44
CA PRO A 18 9.08 -23.97 -8.49
C PRO A 18 8.48 -25.08 -7.61
N HIS A 19 7.17 -25.30 -7.62
CA HIS A 19 6.51 -26.23 -6.72
C HIS A 19 6.38 -27.62 -7.33
N GLU A 20 6.55 -28.66 -6.51
CA GLU A 20 6.23 -30.04 -6.92
C GLU A 20 4.73 -30.23 -7.20
N LYS A 21 3.87 -29.51 -6.47
CA LYS A 21 2.42 -29.55 -6.65
C LYS A 21 2.02 -28.63 -7.81
N ALA A 22 1.62 -29.23 -8.92
CA ALA A 22 1.19 -28.50 -10.12
C ALA A 22 0.11 -27.44 -9.84
N LEU A 23 -0.82 -27.70 -8.91
CA LEU A 23 -1.85 -26.74 -8.52
C LEU A 23 -1.28 -25.41 -8.01
N LEU A 24 -0.17 -25.43 -7.27
CA LEU A 24 0.48 -24.22 -6.78
C LEU A 24 1.17 -23.44 -7.92
N ASN A 25 1.66 -24.14 -8.94
CA ASN A 25 2.22 -23.51 -10.13
C ASN A 25 1.12 -22.81 -10.95
N THR A 26 -0.08 -23.39 -11.05
CA THR A 26 -1.24 -22.72 -11.65
C THR A 26 -1.62 -21.45 -10.88
N HIS A 27 -1.53 -21.45 -9.54
CA HIS A 27 -1.76 -20.22 -8.77
C HIS A 27 -0.72 -19.14 -9.11
N ALA A 28 0.55 -19.51 -9.34
CA ALA A 28 1.62 -18.57 -9.65
C ALA A 28 1.42 -17.77 -10.97
N GLU A 29 0.48 -18.21 -11.82
CA GLU A 29 0.04 -17.47 -13.01
C GLU A 29 -0.75 -16.21 -12.64
N ARG A 30 -1.45 -16.21 -11.50
CA ARG A 30 -2.37 -15.13 -11.09
C ARG A 30 -2.08 -14.55 -9.71
N VAL A 31 -1.33 -15.24 -8.88
CA VAL A 31 -0.92 -14.84 -7.53
C VAL A 31 0.60 -14.76 -7.53
N TYR A 32 1.14 -13.57 -7.27
CA TYR A 32 2.59 -13.40 -7.24
C TYR A 32 3.19 -14.03 -5.98
N CYS A 33 4.46 -14.45 -6.06
CA CYS A 33 5.14 -15.21 -5.01
C CYS A 33 5.06 -14.55 -3.63
N THR A 34 5.14 -13.22 -3.59
CA THR A 34 5.11 -12.44 -2.34
C THR A 34 3.79 -12.59 -1.59
N SER A 35 2.68 -12.84 -2.30
CA SER A 35 1.37 -13.01 -1.67
C SER A 35 1.29 -14.24 -0.78
N CYS A 36 1.95 -15.33 -1.15
CA CYS A 36 1.99 -16.55 -0.34
C CYS A 36 3.20 -16.58 0.61
N HIS A 37 4.33 -16.01 0.20
CA HIS A 37 5.60 -16.13 0.92
C HIS A 37 5.93 -14.96 1.85
N ILE A 38 5.10 -13.91 1.91
CA ILE A 38 5.18 -12.85 2.91
C ILE A 38 3.85 -12.82 3.66
N PRO A 39 3.58 -13.77 4.58
CA PRO A 39 2.32 -13.82 5.32
C PRO A 39 2.16 -12.64 6.30
N SER A 40 3.28 -12.07 6.75
CA SER A 40 3.36 -10.88 7.59
C SER A 40 4.64 -10.10 7.29
N PHE A 41 4.65 -8.81 7.65
CA PHE A 41 5.80 -7.92 7.57
C PHE A 41 5.97 -7.13 8.88
N ALA A 42 7.09 -6.42 9.05
CA ALA A 42 7.40 -5.73 10.31
C ALA A 42 7.53 -6.72 11.48
N LYS A 43 8.21 -7.84 11.22
CA LYS A 43 8.35 -8.96 12.17
C LYS A 43 9.15 -8.62 13.42
N GLU A 44 10.20 -7.81 13.28
CA GLU A 44 11.08 -7.43 14.38
C GLU A 44 10.71 -6.04 14.92
N ASP A 45 10.66 -5.04 14.04
CA ASP A 45 10.40 -3.65 14.40
C ASP A 45 9.03 -3.19 13.91
N ALA A 46 8.30 -2.48 14.78
CA ALA A 46 7.00 -1.90 14.44
C ALA A 46 7.13 -0.88 13.29
N THR A 47 6.18 -0.90 12.37
CA THR A 47 6.14 -0.03 11.21
C THR A 47 5.02 0.97 11.29
N ASN A 48 5.25 2.19 10.78
CA ASN A 48 4.22 3.23 10.77
C ASN A 48 3.09 2.87 9.79
N MET A 49 1.88 2.65 10.28
CA MET A 49 0.72 2.29 9.47
C MET A 49 -0.16 3.49 9.14
N THR A 50 -0.26 4.44 10.08
CA THR A 50 -1.08 5.65 9.90
C THR A 50 -0.34 6.91 10.33
N ARG A 51 -0.65 8.04 9.67
CA ARG A 51 -0.12 9.35 10.06
C ARG A 51 -1.15 10.44 9.85
N ASP A 52 -1.64 11.03 10.92
CA ASP A 52 -2.49 12.21 10.89
C ASP A 52 -1.67 13.46 11.22
N TRP A 53 -1.39 14.26 10.19
CA TRP A 53 -0.69 15.54 10.35
C TRP A 53 -1.61 16.66 10.83
N SER A 54 -2.93 16.50 10.78
CA SER A 54 -3.88 17.49 11.28
C SER A 54 -3.93 17.50 12.82
N ALA A 55 -3.58 16.38 13.44
CA ALA A 55 -3.56 16.19 14.88
C ALA A 55 -2.11 16.08 15.39
N GLY A 56 -1.40 17.20 15.43
CA GLY A 56 -0.07 17.31 16.03
C GLY A 56 -0.09 17.39 17.56
N TYR A 57 0.92 16.84 18.24
CA TYR A 57 1.07 16.89 19.70
C TYR A 57 2.54 16.95 20.13
N TRP A 58 2.80 17.39 21.36
CA TRP A 58 4.14 17.35 21.97
C TRP A 58 4.44 15.95 22.53
N ASP A 59 5.51 15.33 22.04
CA ASP A 59 5.98 14.03 22.52
C ASP A 59 7.15 14.24 23.50
N GLU A 60 6.85 14.09 24.80
CA GLU A 60 7.83 14.28 25.89
C GLU A 60 9.04 13.35 25.78
N ALA A 61 8.83 12.11 25.33
CA ALA A 61 9.91 11.13 25.21
C ALA A 61 10.88 11.50 24.07
N LYS A 62 10.37 12.14 23.02
CA LYS A 62 11.17 12.60 21.88
C LYS A 62 11.65 14.05 22.03
N GLY A 63 11.12 14.80 22.99
CA GLY A 63 11.42 16.21 23.21
C GLY A 63 11.08 17.10 22.00
N LYS A 64 10.01 16.78 21.27
CA LYS A 64 9.59 17.50 20.06
C LYS A 64 8.11 17.33 19.77
N PHE A 65 7.55 18.23 18.96
CA PHE A 65 6.23 18.02 18.37
C PHE A 65 6.27 16.88 17.34
N THR A 66 5.14 16.19 17.17
CA THR A 66 4.99 15.10 16.20
C THR A 66 3.52 14.94 15.79
N TYR A 67 3.28 14.13 14.77
CA TYR A 67 1.96 13.71 14.30
C TYR A 67 1.37 12.59 15.18
N THR A 68 0.05 12.42 15.16
CA THR A 68 -0.63 11.22 15.68
C THR A 68 -0.67 10.11 14.62
N GLY A 69 -0.65 8.85 15.07
CA GLY A 69 -0.62 7.70 14.17
C GLY A 69 -0.40 6.40 14.91
N THR A 70 -0.36 5.30 14.16
CA THR A 70 -0.19 3.94 14.68
C THR A 70 1.08 3.32 14.14
N PHE A 71 1.79 2.63 15.02
CA PHE A 71 2.87 1.72 14.67
C PHE A 71 2.41 0.31 15.04
N GLU A 72 2.60 -0.63 14.11
CA GLU A 72 2.15 -2.01 14.27
C GLU A 72 3.28 -2.98 13.91
N SER A 73 3.32 -4.12 14.59
CA SER A 73 4.27 -5.22 14.35
C SER A 73 3.53 -6.43 13.81
N ASP A 74 4.24 -7.31 13.10
CA ASP A 74 3.71 -8.55 12.51
C ASP A 74 2.43 -8.34 11.70
N VAL A 75 2.45 -7.31 10.85
CA VAL A 75 1.27 -6.81 10.14
C VAL A 75 0.94 -7.73 8.97
N THR A 76 -0.35 -8.05 8.80
CA THR A 76 -0.85 -8.79 7.64
C THR A 76 -0.90 -7.86 6.41
N PRO A 77 -0.33 -8.26 5.26
CA PRO A 77 -0.42 -7.48 4.02
C PRO A 77 -1.86 -7.33 3.54
N VAL A 78 -2.10 -6.27 2.76
CA VAL A 78 -3.25 -6.23 1.86
C VAL A 78 -2.84 -6.78 0.49
N PHE A 79 -3.81 -7.35 -0.23
CA PHE A 79 -3.57 -7.98 -1.52
C PHE A 79 -4.29 -7.22 -2.63
N GLN A 80 -3.57 -6.83 -3.68
CA GLN A 80 -4.14 -6.07 -4.78
C GLN A 80 -3.58 -6.54 -6.13
N TRP A 81 -4.39 -6.43 -7.18
CA TRP A 81 -3.92 -6.62 -8.55
C TRP A 81 -2.87 -5.58 -8.94
N TRP A 82 -1.79 -6.03 -9.55
CA TRP A 82 -0.78 -5.18 -10.15
C TRP A 82 -0.23 -5.82 -11.43
N ASN A 83 -0.10 -5.02 -12.49
CA ASN A 83 0.48 -5.43 -13.78
C ASN A 83 2.01 -5.50 -13.79
N GLY A 84 2.66 -5.18 -12.66
CA GLY A 84 4.10 -5.28 -12.50
C GLY A 84 4.90 -4.09 -13.00
N GLU A 85 4.25 -3.07 -13.55
CA GLU A 85 4.92 -1.90 -14.15
C GLU A 85 4.31 -0.58 -13.69
N GLN A 86 2.99 -0.46 -13.70
CA GLN A 86 2.30 0.82 -13.55
C GLN A 86 1.76 1.02 -12.14
N VAL A 87 1.97 2.20 -11.61
CA VAL A 87 1.34 2.72 -10.40
C VAL A 87 0.72 4.07 -10.73
N THR A 88 -0.49 4.33 -10.27
CA THR A 88 -1.00 5.71 -10.25
C THR A 88 -0.23 6.45 -9.18
N MET A 89 0.39 7.57 -9.52
CA MET A 89 1.08 8.43 -8.55
C MET A 89 0.48 9.84 -8.56
N GLN A 90 0.29 10.40 -7.38
CA GLN A 90 -0.06 11.80 -7.23
C GLN A 90 1.19 12.65 -7.53
N LEU A 91 1.11 13.45 -8.59
CA LEU A 91 2.16 14.38 -8.95
C LEU A 91 1.93 15.74 -8.28
N SER A 92 3.03 16.43 -7.99
CA SER A 92 3.03 17.80 -7.50
C SER A 92 2.40 18.75 -8.50
N GLY A 93 1.60 19.71 -8.02
CA GLY A 93 0.93 20.70 -8.87
C GLY A 93 -0.21 20.15 -9.75
N GLU A 94 -0.60 18.89 -9.53
CA GLU A 94 -1.78 18.31 -10.16
C GLU A 94 -2.94 18.20 -9.16
N PRO A 95 -4.20 18.42 -9.60
CA PRO A 95 -5.36 18.18 -8.75
C PRO A 95 -5.39 16.73 -8.23
N VAL A 96 -5.74 16.57 -6.95
CA VAL A 96 -5.85 15.25 -6.32
C VAL A 96 -6.94 14.41 -6.96
N LYS A 97 -6.66 13.12 -7.11
CA LYS A 97 -7.65 12.10 -7.49
C LYS A 97 -7.99 11.26 -6.27
N THR A 98 -9.28 11.08 -6.02
CA THR A 98 -9.76 10.30 -4.88
C THR A 98 -10.39 8.98 -5.33
N ASN A 99 -10.32 7.97 -4.47
CA ASN A 99 -11.13 6.77 -4.61
C ASN A 99 -12.61 7.04 -4.24
N ALA A 100 -13.46 6.01 -4.33
CA ALA A 100 -14.88 6.12 -3.98
C ALA A 100 -15.14 6.46 -2.50
N ALA A 101 -14.17 6.22 -1.61
CA ALA A 101 -14.24 6.58 -0.19
C ALA A 101 -13.76 8.02 0.09
N GLY A 102 -13.36 8.78 -0.94
CA GLY A 102 -12.84 10.14 -0.78
C GLY A 102 -11.38 10.21 -0.33
N GLU A 103 -10.65 9.09 -0.35
CA GLU A 103 -9.21 9.06 -0.02
C GLU A 103 -8.38 9.43 -1.24
N VAL A 104 -7.46 10.39 -1.09
CA VAL A 104 -6.50 10.79 -2.14
C VAL A 104 -5.57 9.61 -2.44
N MET A 105 -5.52 9.23 -3.71
CA MET A 105 -4.70 8.13 -4.21
C MET A 105 -3.27 8.61 -4.46
N VAL A 106 -2.41 8.52 -3.44
CA VAL A 106 -1.02 8.98 -3.53
C VAL A 106 -0.18 8.02 -4.37
N SER A 107 -0.29 6.72 -4.11
CA SER A 107 0.32 5.67 -4.91
C SER A 107 -0.54 4.41 -4.84
N VAL A 108 -1.07 3.97 -5.98
CA VAL A 108 -1.99 2.83 -6.07
C VAL A 108 -1.58 1.93 -7.24
N PRO A 109 -1.44 0.60 -7.03
CA PRO A 109 -1.09 -0.32 -8.11
C PRO A 109 -2.17 -0.35 -9.18
N VAL A 110 -1.74 -0.38 -10.45
CA VAL A 110 -2.65 -0.54 -11.60
C VAL A 110 -2.71 -2.01 -11.98
N GLY A 111 -3.92 -2.55 -12.05
CA GLY A 111 -4.17 -3.92 -12.46
C GLY A 111 -5.60 -4.33 -12.17
N SER A 112 -6.04 -5.45 -12.74
CA SER A 112 -7.36 -6.01 -12.48
C SER A 112 -7.37 -7.52 -12.70
N LYS A 113 -8.47 -8.16 -12.31
CA LYS A 113 -8.73 -9.56 -12.61
C LYS A 113 -8.85 -9.83 -14.12
N ASP A 114 -9.29 -8.86 -14.91
CA ASP A 114 -9.47 -9.06 -16.36
C ASP A 114 -8.20 -8.74 -17.16
N ASP A 115 -7.18 -8.16 -16.51
CA ASP A 115 -5.88 -7.94 -17.09
C ASP A 115 -5.02 -9.22 -17.00
N PRO A 116 -4.64 -9.84 -18.14
CA PRO A 116 -3.83 -11.05 -18.15
C PRO A 116 -2.39 -10.82 -17.69
N ALA A 117 -1.87 -9.58 -17.74
CA ALA A 117 -0.54 -9.25 -17.21
C ALA A 117 -0.54 -9.08 -15.69
N SER A 118 -1.71 -8.86 -15.09
CA SER A 118 -1.85 -8.62 -13.67
C SER A 118 -1.71 -9.90 -12.84
N LYS A 119 -1.05 -9.78 -11.69
CA LYS A 119 -1.07 -10.77 -10.61
C LYS A 119 -1.50 -10.11 -9.31
N ILE A 120 -1.94 -10.90 -8.33
CA ILE A 120 -2.20 -10.44 -6.96
C ILE A 120 -0.87 -10.34 -6.21
N PHE A 121 -0.50 -9.16 -5.75
CA PHE A 121 0.71 -8.90 -4.95
C PHE A 121 0.35 -8.52 -3.52
N ALA A 122 1.28 -8.78 -2.58
CA ALA A 122 1.23 -8.28 -1.22
C ALA A 122 1.75 -6.83 -1.13
N PHE A 123 1.00 -5.98 -0.42
CA PHE A 123 1.33 -4.58 -0.17
C PHE A 123 1.16 -4.24 1.30
N LYS A 124 1.96 -3.28 1.76
CA LYS A 124 1.61 -2.45 2.91
C LYS A 124 0.69 -1.33 2.46
N LEU A 125 -0.50 -1.23 3.04
CA LEU A 125 -1.36 -0.06 2.88
C LEU A 125 -1.06 0.95 3.98
N TYR A 126 -0.44 2.06 3.59
CA TYR A 126 -0.20 3.19 4.48
C TYR A 126 -1.28 4.24 4.29
N LYS A 127 -1.83 4.74 5.40
CA LYS A 127 -2.82 5.81 5.39
C LYS A 127 -2.28 7.07 6.05
N ALA A 128 -2.68 8.22 5.54
CA ALA A 128 -2.34 9.48 6.19
C ALA A 128 -3.43 10.54 6.00
N VAL A 129 -3.45 11.55 6.86
CA VAL A 129 -4.23 12.78 6.67
C VAL A 129 -3.25 13.88 6.27
N MET A 130 -3.45 14.43 5.08
CA MET A 130 -2.53 15.38 4.45
C MET A 130 -3.28 16.66 4.03
N PRO A 131 -2.60 17.82 3.98
CA PRO A 131 -3.21 19.06 3.56
C PRO A 131 -3.36 19.11 2.03
N VAL A 132 -4.51 19.58 1.56
CA VAL A 132 -4.85 19.78 0.15
C VAL A 132 -5.31 21.20 -0.06
N LEU A 133 -4.71 21.91 -1.01
CA LEU A 133 -5.03 23.29 -1.34
C LEU A 133 -6.49 23.41 -1.84
N LYS A 134 -7.30 24.32 -1.27
CA LYS A 134 -8.74 24.35 -1.54
C LYS A 134 -9.10 24.72 -2.99
N ASP A 135 -8.37 25.63 -3.62
CA ASP A 135 -8.70 26.18 -4.94
C ASP A 135 -8.25 25.27 -6.08
N LYS A 136 -6.99 24.83 -6.08
CA LYS A 136 -6.40 23.99 -7.14
C LYS A 136 -6.45 22.50 -6.84
N LYS A 137 -6.84 22.13 -5.62
CA LYS A 137 -6.88 20.74 -5.14
C LYS A 137 -5.52 20.06 -5.19
N TRP A 138 -4.45 20.77 -4.89
CA TRP A 138 -3.09 20.21 -4.89
C TRP A 138 -2.72 19.64 -3.53
N LEU A 139 -2.10 18.46 -3.51
CA LEU A 139 -1.49 17.96 -2.28
C LEU A 139 -0.33 18.89 -1.88
N LEU A 140 -0.35 19.36 -0.64
CA LEU A 140 0.62 20.34 -0.14
C LEU A 140 1.78 19.67 0.61
N PRO A 141 3.01 20.18 0.46
CA PRO A 141 4.15 19.72 1.25
C PRO A 141 4.04 20.23 2.70
N ILE A 142 4.73 19.54 3.61
CA ILE A 142 4.85 19.93 5.03
C ILE A 142 6.33 20.12 5.35
N GLN A 143 6.72 21.29 5.87
CA GLN A 143 8.06 21.54 6.38
C GLN A 143 8.22 20.89 7.78
N THR A 144 8.47 19.58 7.80
CA THR A 144 8.45 18.79 9.05
C THR A 144 9.45 19.23 10.12
N GLY A 145 10.60 19.80 9.73
CA GLY A 145 11.60 20.29 10.69
C GLY A 145 11.12 21.46 11.54
N ASP A 146 10.39 22.40 10.93
CA ASP A 146 9.85 23.57 11.63
C ASP A 146 8.68 23.12 12.53
N PHE A 147 7.81 22.24 12.03
CA PHE A 147 6.74 21.64 12.83
C PHE A 147 7.27 20.93 14.07
N TYR A 148 8.30 20.09 13.94
CA TYR A 148 8.85 19.36 15.09
C TYR A 148 9.40 20.28 16.19
N LYS A 149 9.87 21.47 15.83
CA LYS A 149 10.45 22.43 16.75
C LYS A 149 9.38 23.30 17.41
N ASP A 150 8.50 23.89 16.60
CA ASP A 150 7.65 25.00 17.03
C ASP A 150 6.17 24.58 17.19
N GLY A 151 5.77 23.41 16.67
CA GLY A 151 4.44 22.84 16.82
C GLY A 151 3.35 23.45 15.94
N ASP A 152 3.66 24.53 15.22
CA ASP A 152 2.73 25.19 14.30
C ASP A 152 2.70 24.47 12.95
N MET A 153 1.71 23.57 12.79
CA MET A 153 1.52 22.81 11.56
C MET A 153 1.05 23.69 10.39
N GLU A 154 0.17 24.67 10.64
CA GLU A 154 -0.35 25.52 9.57
C GLU A 154 0.74 26.39 8.98
N GLU A 155 1.57 27.00 9.83
CA GLU A 155 2.71 27.79 9.39
C GLU A 155 3.72 26.93 8.64
N SER A 156 3.99 25.71 9.14
CA SER A 156 4.88 24.76 8.45
C SER A 156 4.38 24.38 7.05
N ILE A 157 3.06 24.31 6.84
CA ILE A 157 2.46 24.07 5.53
C ILE A 157 2.55 25.32 4.65
N ARG A 158 2.26 26.51 5.18
CA ARG A 158 2.31 27.78 4.43
C ARG A 158 3.73 28.07 3.95
N ILE A 159 4.73 27.92 4.81
CA ILE A 159 6.16 28.07 4.46
C ILE A 159 6.55 27.08 3.35
N ALA A 160 6.19 25.80 3.49
CA ALA A 160 6.51 24.79 2.49
C ALA A 160 5.83 25.07 1.15
N THR A 161 4.57 25.50 1.19
CA THR A 161 3.75 25.80 0.02
C THR A 161 4.27 27.02 -0.73
N GLU A 162 4.64 28.09 -0.03
CA GLU A 162 5.25 29.27 -0.64
C GLU A 162 6.59 28.90 -1.29
N ARG A 163 7.45 28.13 -0.60
CA ARG A 163 8.74 27.72 -1.15
C ARG A 163 8.63 26.82 -2.38
N TYR A 164 7.67 25.91 -2.38
CA TYR A 164 7.56 24.88 -3.41
C TYR A 164 6.69 25.30 -4.60
N TYR A 165 5.60 26.03 -4.35
CA TYR A 165 4.62 26.44 -5.37
C TYR A 165 4.56 27.96 -5.60
N GLY A 166 5.23 28.78 -4.79
CA GLY A 166 5.13 30.24 -4.87
C GLY A 166 3.79 30.81 -4.38
N ILE A 167 2.97 30.00 -3.72
CA ILE A 167 1.63 30.38 -3.25
C ILE A 167 1.73 30.85 -1.80
N LYS A 168 1.46 32.13 -1.59
CA LYS A 168 1.37 32.74 -0.25
C LYS A 168 -0.02 32.52 0.33
N ASP A 169 -0.11 32.55 1.67
CA ASP A 169 -1.38 32.49 2.41
C ASP A 169 -2.28 31.31 2.04
N ALA A 170 -1.68 30.18 1.66
CA ALA A 170 -2.39 28.99 1.18
C ALA A 170 -3.50 28.53 2.14
N GLU A 171 -4.74 28.51 1.65
CA GLU A 171 -5.86 27.87 2.33
C GLU A 171 -5.97 26.41 1.92
N PHE A 172 -6.02 25.52 2.90
CA PHE A 172 -6.09 24.09 2.66
C PHE A 172 -7.20 23.43 3.47
N GLU A 173 -7.49 22.20 3.10
CA GLU A 173 -8.35 21.26 3.82
C GLU A 173 -7.55 19.98 4.10
N TRP A 174 -7.91 19.28 5.18
CA TRP A 174 -7.29 18.01 5.52
C TRP A 174 -8.03 16.87 4.82
N MET A 175 -7.31 16.06 4.05
CA MET A 175 -7.89 14.93 3.34
C MET A 175 -7.21 13.62 3.71
N PRO A 176 -7.96 12.51 3.84
CA PRO A 176 -7.36 11.20 3.98
C PRO A 176 -6.67 10.80 2.67
N THR A 177 -5.60 10.04 2.80
CA THR A 177 -4.72 9.63 1.70
C THR A 177 -4.33 8.17 1.86
N ILE A 178 -4.09 7.50 0.73
CA ILE A 178 -3.66 6.10 0.69
C ILE A 178 -2.41 5.93 -0.18
N HIS A 179 -1.52 5.05 0.28
CA HIS A 179 -0.28 4.69 -0.40
C HIS A 179 -0.03 3.19 -0.24
N TYR A 180 -0.06 2.45 -1.35
CA TYR A 180 0.33 1.06 -1.42
C TYR A 180 1.84 0.91 -1.66
N MET A 181 2.55 0.27 -0.74
CA MET A 181 3.98 -0.06 -0.87
C MET A 181 4.13 -1.55 -1.10
N GLY A 182 4.73 -1.93 -2.24
CA GLY A 182 4.92 -3.35 -2.56
C GLY A 182 5.84 -4.04 -1.55
N LEU A 183 5.47 -5.24 -1.13
CA LEU A 183 6.27 -6.06 -0.23
C LEU A 183 7.10 -7.05 -1.04
N PHE A 184 8.42 -6.90 -0.98
CA PHE A 184 9.40 -7.72 -1.71
C PHE A 184 10.51 -8.30 -0.83
N HIS A 185 10.44 -8.08 0.49
CA HIS A 185 11.39 -8.55 1.49
C HIS A 185 10.68 -9.33 2.60
N GLU A 186 11.42 -9.89 3.56
CA GLU A 186 10.87 -10.72 4.64
C GLU A 186 10.16 -12.01 4.14
N VAL A 187 10.62 -12.55 3.00
CA VAL A 187 10.20 -13.87 2.49
C VAL A 187 10.42 -14.92 3.59
N THR A 188 9.36 -15.64 3.93
CA THR A 188 9.36 -16.67 4.97
C THR A 188 9.81 -18.03 4.42
N PRO A 189 10.34 -18.95 5.25
CA PRO A 189 10.61 -20.32 4.82
C PRO A 189 9.36 -21.00 4.23
N ALA A 190 9.55 -21.91 3.28
CA ALA A 190 8.44 -22.54 2.55
C ALA A 190 7.40 -23.27 3.43
N TYR A 191 7.77 -23.71 4.63
CA TYR A 191 6.83 -24.33 5.56
C TYR A 191 5.87 -23.33 6.22
N SER A 192 6.24 -22.04 6.27
CA SER A 192 5.46 -20.93 6.84
C SER A 192 4.72 -20.10 5.79
N ALA A 193 4.80 -20.46 4.51
CA ALA A 193 4.03 -19.82 3.45
C ALA A 193 2.52 -20.10 3.63
N LEU A 194 1.69 -19.18 3.16
CA LEU A 194 0.23 -19.34 3.16
C LEU A 194 -0.18 -20.65 2.47
N ARG A 195 -1.20 -21.29 3.02
CA ARG A 195 -1.82 -22.53 2.58
C ARG A 195 -3.19 -22.22 1.97
N CYS A 196 -3.79 -23.25 1.39
CA CYS A 196 -5.07 -23.14 0.68
C CYS A 196 -6.14 -22.44 1.54
N LEU A 197 -6.25 -22.83 2.81
CA LEU A 197 -7.29 -22.31 3.71
C LEU A 197 -6.99 -20.94 4.31
N ASP A 198 -5.78 -20.39 4.11
CA ASP A 198 -5.52 -18.99 4.45
C ASP A 198 -6.19 -18.06 3.42
N CYS A 199 -6.34 -18.51 2.17
CA CYS A 199 -6.99 -17.72 1.12
C CYS A 199 -8.44 -18.15 0.90
N HIS A 200 -8.73 -19.45 1.02
CA HIS A 200 -10.03 -20.03 0.73
C HIS A 200 -10.78 -20.43 2.00
N GLY A 201 -12.09 -20.22 2.02
CA GLY A 201 -12.95 -20.49 3.17
C GLY A 201 -13.34 -19.25 3.96
N SER A 202 -13.84 -19.46 5.18
CA SER A 202 -14.49 -18.42 5.98
C SER A 202 -13.52 -17.41 6.61
N ASP A 203 -12.29 -17.81 6.87
CA ASP A 203 -11.25 -16.96 7.49
C ASP A 203 -10.22 -16.54 6.44
N THR A 204 -10.71 -15.88 5.38
CA THR A 204 -9.89 -15.54 4.22
C THR A 204 -9.02 -14.31 4.47
N ARG A 205 -7.77 -14.39 4.00
CA ARG A 205 -6.83 -13.27 3.87
C ARG A 205 -7.18 -12.33 2.70
N LEU A 206 -8.06 -12.75 1.79
CA LEU A 206 -8.35 -12.06 0.54
C LEU A 206 -9.72 -11.38 0.60
N ASP A 207 -9.74 -10.08 0.33
CA ASP A 207 -10.98 -9.38 0.00
C ASP A 207 -11.40 -9.77 -1.43
N TRP A 208 -12.11 -10.90 -1.56
CA TRP A 208 -12.58 -11.40 -2.85
C TRP A 208 -13.41 -10.36 -3.61
N GLY A 209 -14.27 -9.62 -2.91
CA GLY A 209 -15.09 -8.57 -3.49
C GLY A 209 -14.25 -7.42 -4.04
N GLY A 210 -13.31 -6.91 -3.23
CA GLY A 210 -12.35 -5.88 -3.65
C GLY A 210 -11.43 -6.33 -4.79
N LEU A 211 -11.16 -7.63 -4.93
CA LEU A 211 -10.40 -8.23 -6.02
C LEU A 211 -11.22 -8.53 -7.29
N GLY A 212 -12.52 -8.21 -7.31
CA GLY A 212 -13.40 -8.42 -8.46
C GLY A 212 -13.94 -9.85 -8.59
N TYR A 213 -13.97 -10.62 -7.50
CA TYR A 213 -14.64 -11.90 -7.43
C TYR A 213 -15.98 -11.76 -6.70
N ALA A 214 -17.02 -12.43 -7.21
CA ALA A 214 -18.33 -12.44 -6.56
C ALA A 214 -18.29 -13.18 -5.21
N VAL A 215 -17.50 -14.26 -5.15
CA VAL A 215 -17.27 -15.11 -3.98
C VAL A 215 -15.87 -15.75 -4.11
N ASP A 216 -15.45 -16.46 -3.08
CA ASP A 216 -14.28 -17.35 -3.13
C ASP A 216 -14.32 -18.25 -4.40
N PRO A 217 -13.28 -18.21 -5.27
CA PRO A 217 -13.20 -19.05 -6.46
C PRO A 217 -13.31 -20.55 -6.18
N LEU A 218 -12.84 -21.03 -5.03
CA LEU A 218 -12.97 -22.43 -4.65
C LEU A 218 -14.43 -22.81 -4.42
N ALA A 219 -15.24 -21.91 -3.85
CA ALA A 219 -16.66 -22.16 -3.63
C ALA A 219 -17.43 -22.34 -4.95
N LEU A 220 -17.02 -21.66 -6.03
CA LEU A 220 -17.62 -21.83 -7.36
C LEU A 220 -17.30 -23.20 -7.97
N ILE A 221 -16.10 -23.72 -7.74
CA ILE A 221 -15.66 -25.02 -8.25
C ILE A 221 -16.34 -26.17 -7.49
N LEU A 222 -16.64 -25.96 -6.20
CA LEU A 222 -17.29 -26.95 -5.33
C LEU A 222 -18.82 -26.98 -5.44
N GLN A 223 -19.43 -26.08 -6.23
CA GLN A 223 -20.86 -26.17 -6.51
C GLN A 223 -21.15 -27.40 -7.37
N PRO A 224 -22.08 -28.28 -6.96
CA PRO A 224 -22.47 -29.42 -7.79
C PRO A 224 -22.99 -28.90 -9.13
N SER A 225 -22.43 -29.41 -10.21
CA SER A 225 -22.94 -29.17 -11.56
C SER A 225 -24.37 -29.69 -11.61
N HIS A 226 -25.34 -28.81 -11.79
CA HIS A 226 -26.71 -29.19 -12.14
C HIS A 226 -26.81 -29.58 -13.62
#